data_AF-A0A1S3QSY4-F1
#
_entry.id   AF-A0A1S3QSY4-F1
#
_cell.length_a   1.000
_cell.length_b   1.000
_cell.length_c   1.000
_cell.angle_alpha   90.00
_cell.angle_beta   90.00
_cell.angle_gamma   90.00
#
_symmetry.space_group_name_H-M   'P 1'
#
loop_
_entity.id
_entity.type
_entity.pdbx_description
1 polymer ?
#
loop_
_entity_poly.entity_id
_entity_poly.type
_entity_poly.pdbx_seq_one_letter_code
_entity_poly.pdbx_strand_id
1 'polypeptide(L)'
;MTQTNMSREEAYTALMRGVKELDLSGPNIPSNLVLIGDQAFPLAMNACGQVLMAASFYGRGRVVVLGHEGYLTAFPTLVENALTWLTGSSCDSTTVGVHQSCKALADNLSHSSLQPKVGGFCEGLGVYVTDAYCVGPEVKELVGFLKVGGGLLIAGQACSWAEEHPKQNTLLGFPGNKVSSVAGIYFSEHLGELGTLPVPPQIPSNWLAVAIGKDFKEDLDFLLEGVTEFDIQGGAICSEVLVHGPLAFPIGTSKDGRAFLAGAYYGQGRVIVITHEGYLGREQMSPFMLNAVRWLDEGRNGLVGVVPQLGSAHTLLSKSGLPCEKSGFRKELSVYVCTSYSDAQAGEIQDFVAEGGGLLIGGHAWYWAQTNPGHNTMTGYAGNHILNKMGLSLMGNTLDAGCYKAPVPGQTCSEGFHFRHLLRRFASHVTQGETLTEHEEAGLKKLGSDCANYLHMRAHDCASYTSVLAMLTDVLKETGLPQVCHSCPVISAKDHLLLNVGAEVYKVCQDPDALLPYLIKDQPMMPALSNARVRINCNTA
;
A
#
# COMPACT_ATOMS: atom_id res chain seq x y z
N MET A 1 -22.14 -15.30 -19.34
CA MET A 1 -21.47 -14.09 -19.85
C MET A 1 -20.47 -13.67 -18.79
N THR A 2 -19.18 -13.82 -19.08
CA THR A 2 -18.10 -13.35 -18.21
C THR A 2 -18.14 -11.82 -18.20
N GLN A 3 -18.55 -11.22 -17.08
CA GLN A 3 -18.43 -9.78 -16.84
C GLN A 3 -16.95 -9.41 -17.02
N THR A 4 -16.65 -8.61 -18.04
CA THR A 4 -15.37 -7.89 -18.12
C THR A 4 -15.34 -6.94 -16.93
N ASN A 5 -14.42 -7.17 -15.99
CA ASN A 5 -14.13 -6.21 -14.93
C ASN A 5 -13.71 -4.89 -15.59
N MET A 6 -14.41 -3.80 -15.28
CA MET A 6 -14.08 -2.45 -15.72
C MET A 6 -12.68 -2.08 -15.21
N SER A 7 -11.82 -1.55 -16.07
CA SER A 7 -10.48 -1.09 -15.65
C SER A 7 -10.58 0.19 -14.81
N ARG A 8 -9.51 0.52 -14.06
CA ARG A 8 -9.46 1.77 -13.29
C ARG A 8 -9.49 3.00 -14.19
N GLU A 9 -8.89 2.92 -15.37
CA GLU A 9 -8.85 3.97 -16.38
C GLU A 9 -10.24 4.23 -16.96
N GLU A 10 -11.00 3.17 -17.23
CA GLU A 10 -12.41 3.26 -17.62
C GLU A 10 -13.26 3.87 -16.49
N ALA A 11 -13.03 3.44 -15.25
CA ALA A 11 -13.72 3.98 -14.08
C ALA A 11 -13.40 5.47 -13.85
N TYR A 12 -12.13 5.86 -13.94
CA TYR A 12 -11.69 7.26 -13.85
C TYR A 12 -12.36 8.12 -14.92
N THR A 13 -12.34 7.66 -16.17
CA THR A 13 -12.97 8.36 -17.29
C THR A 13 -14.48 8.55 -17.06
N ALA A 14 -15.16 7.52 -16.53
CA ALA A 14 -16.59 7.59 -16.20
C ALA A 14 -16.88 8.58 -15.06
N LEU A 15 -16.07 8.55 -13.99
CA LEU A 15 -16.22 9.41 -12.81
C LEU A 15 -15.94 10.89 -13.13
N MET A 16 -14.90 11.15 -13.93
CA MET A 16 -14.44 12.50 -14.24
C MET A 16 -15.09 13.10 -15.50
N ARG A 17 -16.03 12.38 -16.13
CA ARG A 17 -16.68 12.81 -17.37
C ARG A 17 -17.33 14.19 -17.25
N GLY A 18 -16.88 15.14 -18.07
CA GLY A 18 -17.43 16.50 -18.10
C GLY A 18 -16.96 17.40 -16.96
N VAL A 19 -16.15 16.89 -16.03
CA VAL A 19 -15.47 17.68 -15.00
C VAL A 19 -14.14 18.14 -15.58
N LYS A 20 -13.95 19.45 -15.76
CA LYS A 20 -12.69 20.02 -16.28
C LYS A 20 -11.76 20.45 -15.16
N GLU A 21 -12.35 20.90 -14.06
CA GLU A 21 -11.67 21.56 -12.97
C GLU A 21 -12.48 21.37 -11.69
N LEU A 22 -11.79 21.23 -10.57
CA LEU A 22 -12.36 21.16 -9.23
C LEU A 22 -11.84 22.35 -8.42
N ASP A 23 -12.73 23.28 -8.10
CA ASP A 23 -12.39 24.42 -7.25
C ASP A 23 -12.58 24.07 -5.77
N LEU A 24 -11.47 23.84 -5.08
CA LEU A 24 -11.43 23.51 -3.65
C LEU A 24 -11.07 24.74 -2.79
N SER A 25 -11.08 25.95 -3.36
CA SER A 25 -10.73 27.19 -2.63
C SER A 25 -11.79 27.65 -1.61
N GLY A 26 -12.90 26.93 -1.50
CA GLY A 26 -13.97 27.18 -0.54
C GLY A 26 -13.58 26.86 0.92
N PRO A 27 -14.54 27.00 1.86
CA PRO A 27 -14.28 26.82 3.30
C PRO A 27 -14.05 25.35 3.71
N ASN A 28 -14.26 24.40 2.81
CA ASN A 28 -14.24 22.97 3.08
C ASN A 28 -12.82 22.42 2.90
N ILE A 29 -12.08 22.26 4.00
CA ILE A 29 -10.70 21.75 3.99
C ILE A 29 -10.69 20.21 4.03
N PRO A 30 -10.27 19.54 2.96
CA PRO A 30 -10.38 18.10 2.88
C PRO A 30 -9.28 17.39 3.68
N SER A 31 -9.52 16.14 4.03
CA SER A 31 -8.43 15.23 4.43
C SER A 31 -7.60 14.80 3.23
N ASN A 32 -6.29 14.69 3.44
CA ASN A 32 -5.42 13.93 2.55
C ASN A 32 -5.74 12.44 2.71
N LEU A 33 -6.12 11.79 1.62
CA LEU A 33 -6.45 10.37 1.59
C LEU A 33 -5.19 9.53 1.39
N VAL A 34 -5.03 8.48 2.18
CA VAL A 34 -3.94 7.50 2.02
C VAL A 34 -4.47 6.31 1.23
N LEU A 35 -3.87 6.06 0.06
CA LEU A 35 -4.22 4.93 -0.80
C LEU A 35 -3.19 3.81 -0.65
N ILE A 36 -3.63 2.64 -0.16
CA ILE A 36 -2.79 1.44 -0.09
C ILE A 36 -3.32 0.28 -0.91
N GLY A 37 -4.61 0.30 -1.27
CA GLY A 37 -5.24 -0.77 -2.02
C GLY A 37 -4.69 -0.90 -3.43
N ASP A 38 -4.58 -2.13 -3.92
CA ASP A 38 -4.24 -2.39 -5.32
C ASP A 38 -5.27 -1.77 -6.27
N GLN A 39 -6.56 -1.85 -5.92
CA GLN A 39 -7.66 -1.30 -6.71
C GLN A 39 -7.98 0.18 -6.43
N ALA A 40 -7.34 0.80 -5.42
CA ALA A 40 -7.58 2.20 -5.08
C ALA A 40 -6.83 3.13 -6.05
N PHE A 41 -7.51 4.18 -6.51
CA PHE A 41 -6.92 5.19 -7.40
C PHE A 41 -7.45 6.60 -7.10
N PRO A 42 -6.61 7.64 -7.30
CA PRO A 42 -7.01 9.02 -7.06
C PRO A 42 -7.95 9.53 -8.16
N LEU A 43 -8.94 10.33 -7.76
CA LEU A 43 -9.79 11.12 -8.67
C LEU A 43 -9.29 12.55 -8.76
N ALA A 44 -8.85 13.11 -7.63
CA ALA A 44 -8.29 14.45 -7.52
C ALA A 44 -7.03 14.42 -6.66
N MET A 45 -5.96 15.02 -7.17
CA MET A 45 -4.66 15.12 -6.49
C MET A 45 -4.11 16.53 -6.70
N ASN A 46 -3.57 17.14 -5.63
CA ASN A 46 -2.97 18.46 -5.73
C ASN A 46 -1.49 18.41 -6.16
N ALA A 47 -0.89 19.58 -6.37
CA ALA A 47 0.50 19.72 -6.80
C ALA A 47 1.50 19.12 -5.78
N CYS A 48 1.11 19.04 -4.50
CA CYS A 48 1.88 18.44 -3.42
C CYS A 48 1.75 16.91 -3.36
N GLY A 49 1.02 16.29 -4.29
CA GLY A 49 0.80 14.84 -4.33
C GLY A 49 -0.20 14.33 -3.28
N GLN A 50 -0.96 15.22 -2.63
CA GLN A 50 -2.01 14.83 -1.70
C GLN A 50 -3.27 14.43 -2.48
N VAL A 51 -3.88 13.32 -2.10
CA VAL A 51 -5.09 12.80 -2.73
C VAL A 51 -6.30 13.34 -1.98
N LEU A 52 -7.22 14.01 -2.66
CA LEU A 52 -8.36 14.68 -2.01
C LEU A 52 -9.69 13.99 -2.29
N MET A 53 -9.73 13.17 -3.34
CA MET A 53 -10.86 12.32 -3.71
C MET A 53 -10.29 11.04 -4.34
N ALA A 54 -10.91 9.90 -4.07
CA ALA A 54 -10.45 8.61 -4.57
C ALA A 54 -11.60 7.66 -4.84
N ALA A 55 -11.34 6.62 -5.62
CA ALA A 55 -12.26 5.52 -5.85
C ALA A 55 -11.53 4.18 -5.76
N SER A 56 -12.29 3.12 -5.50
CA SER A 56 -11.76 1.77 -5.41
C SER A 56 -12.85 0.72 -5.64
N PHE A 57 -12.44 -0.53 -5.67
CA PHE A 57 -13.28 -1.71 -5.75
C PHE A 57 -13.06 -2.59 -4.51
N TYR A 58 -14.12 -3.22 -4.01
CA TYR A 58 -14.02 -4.21 -2.95
C TYR A 58 -15.04 -5.34 -3.15
N GLY A 59 -14.56 -6.59 -3.22
CA GLY A 59 -15.37 -7.71 -3.69
C GLY A 59 -15.93 -7.42 -5.08
N ARG A 60 -17.26 -7.37 -5.23
CA ARG A 60 -17.92 -6.95 -6.48
C ARG A 60 -18.43 -5.50 -6.46
N GLY A 61 -18.28 -4.82 -5.32
CA GLY A 61 -18.78 -3.47 -5.08
C GLY A 61 -17.79 -2.39 -5.50
N ARG A 62 -18.25 -1.15 -5.39
CA ARG A 62 -17.51 0.06 -5.78
C ARG A 62 -17.60 1.09 -4.68
N VAL A 63 -16.52 1.83 -4.47
CA VAL A 63 -16.42 2.86 -3.43
C VAL A 63 -15.91 4.15 -4.04
N VAL A 64 -16.56 5.27 -3.73
CA VAL A 64 -16.06 6.63 -3.98
C VAL A 64 -15.91 7.34 -2.62
N VAL A 65 -14.77 7.97 -2.42
CA VAL A 65 -14.39 8.65 -1.18
C VAL A 65 -14.08 10.11 -1.48
N LEU A 66 -14.77 11.03 -0.83
CA LEU A 66 -14.51 12.47 -0.93
C LEU A 66 -13.91 12.97 0.39
N GLY A 67 -12.79 13.69 0.33
CA GLY A 67 -12.07 14.16 1.52
C GLY A 67 -12.80 15.21 2.36
N HIS A 68 -14.04 15.60 2.01
CA HIS A 68 -14.91 16.43 2.85
C HIS A 68 -16.38 16.21 2.46
N GLU A 69 -17.28 16.20 3.44
CA GLU A 69 -18.74 16.09 3.26
C GLU A 69 -19.35 17.23 2.42
N GLY A 70 -18.79 18.44 2.49
CA GLY A 70 -19.23 19.58 1.69
C GLY A 70 -19.04 19.40 0.17
N TYR A 71 -18.22 18.43 -0.25
CA TYR A 71 -17.99 18.13 -1.66
C TYR A 71 -19.15 17.40 -2.31
N LEU A 72 -20.05 16.81 -1.52
CA LEU A 72 -21.29 16.20 -2.02
C LEU A 72 -22.20 17.23 -2.70
N THR A 73 -22.13 18.51 -2.31
CA THR A 73 -22.94 19.58 -2.90
C THR A 73 -22.12 20.54 -3.75
N ALA A 74 -20.83 20.70 -3.47
CA ALA A 74 -19.94 21.58 -4.26
C ALA A 74 -19.67 21.06 -5.69
N PHE A 75 -19.70 19.74 -5.90
CA PHE A 75 -19.35 19.12 -7.19
C PHE A 75 -20.49 18.25 -7.76
N PRO A 76 -21.64 18.83 -8.14
CA PRO A 76 -22.82 18.08 -8.54
C PRO A 76 -22.55 17.14 -9.74
N THR A 77 -21.81 17.58 -10.75
CA THR A 77 -21.46 16.74 -11.92
C THR A 77 -20.63 15.52 -11.53
N LEU A 78 -19.64 15.69 -10.65
CA LEU A 78 -18.82 14.58 -10.15
C LEU A 78 -19.69 13.60 -9.34
N VAL A 79 -20.58 14.12 -8.49
CA VAL A 79 -21.45 13.29 -7.66
C VAL A 79 -22.47 12.52 -8.49
N GLU A 80 -23.06 13.13 -9.53
CA GLU A 80 -23.94 12.41 -10.47
C GLU A 80 -23.21 11.30 -11.23
N ASN A 81 -21.98 11.56 -11.70
CA ASN A 81 -21.14 10.53 -12.31
C ASN A 81 -20.81 9.42 -11.31
N ALA A 82 -20.48 9.77 -10.06
CA ALA A 82 -20.21 8.81 -9.00
C ALA A 82 -21.42 7.92 -8.73
N LEU A 83 -22.61 8.49 -8.54
CA LEU A 83 -23.83 7.72 -8.33
C LEU A 83 -24.13 6.81 -9.52
N THR A 84 -23.99 7.30 -10.74
CA THR A 84 -24.17 6.49 -11.96
C THR A 84 -23.18 5.32 -12.00
N TRP A 85 -21.90 5.58 -11.74
CA TRP A 85 -20.86 4.56 -11.71
C TRP A 85 -21.08 3.56 -10.58
N LEU A 86 -21.51 4.01 -9.40
CA LEU A 86 -21.82 3.15 -8.26
C LEU A 86 -23.05 2.27 -8.53
N THR A 87 -24.10 2.79 -9.21
CA THR A 87 -25.27 1.98 -9.62
C THR A 87 -24.95 0.93 -10.68
N GLY A 88 -23.89 1.12 -11.46
CA GLY A 88 -23.44 0.17 -12.48
C GLY A 88 -22.64 -1.02 -11.92
N SER A 89 -22.57 -1.17 -10.60
CA SER A 89 -22.04 -2.37 -9.94
C SER A 89 -22.96 -3.58 -10.19
N SER A 90 -22.52 -4.79 -9.87
CA SER A 90 -23.30 -6.02 -10.14
C SER A 90 -24.52 -6.20 -9.22
N CYS A 91 -25.04 -5.13 -8.63
CA CYS A 91 -26.24 -5.18 -7.78
C CYS A 91 -27.49 -5.08 -8.66
N ASP A 92 -28.50 -5.91 -8.37
CA ASP A 92 -29.77 -5.91 -9.11
C ASP A 92 -30.64 -4.68 -8.77
N SER A 93 -30.34 -3.97 -7.67
CA SER A 93 -31.03 -2.75 -7.27
C SER A 93 -30.32 -1.52 -7.79
N THR A 94 -31.08 -0.58 -8.35
CA THR A 94 -30.60 0.77 -8.70
C THR A 94 -31.01 1.82 -7.67
N THR A 95 -31.53 1.40 -6.51
CA THR A 95 -32.05 2.31 -5.49
C THR A 95 -30.89 3.01 -4.78
N VAL A 96 -30.94 4.35 -4.75
CA VAL A 96 -29.97 5.17 -4.01
C VAL A 96 -30.55 5.54 -2.64
N GLY A 97 -29.89 5.10 -1.58
CA GLY A 97 -30.16 5.53 -0.20
C GLY A 97 -29.19 6.64 0.20
N VAL A 98 -29.67 7.65 0.90
CA VAL A 98 -28.87 8.79 1.38
C VAL A 98 -29.07 8.95 2.87
N HIS A 99 -27.99 8.88 3.64
CA HIS A 99 -28.03 9.11 5.07
C HIS A 99 -28.59 10.50 5.41
N GLN A 100 -29.26 10.63 6.56
CA GLN A 100 -29.93 11.86 6.98
C GLN A 100 -28.97 13.07 7.07
N SER A 101 -27.70 12.85 7.42
CA SER A 101 -26.67 13.90 7.44
C SER A 101 -26.36 14.47 6.05
N CYS A 102 -26.59 13.69 5.00
CA CYS A 102 -26.36 14.08 3.61
C CYS A 102 -27.64 14.53 2.89
N LYS A 103 -28.70 14.90 3.62
CA LYS A 103 -30.01 15.26 3.03
C LYS A 103 -29.90 16.34 1.94
N ALA A 104 -29.00 17.31 2.09
CA ALA A 104 -28.80 18.37 1.10
C ALA A 104 -28.47 17.82 -0.30
N LEU A 105 -27.79 16.67 -0.39
CA LEU A 105 -27.55 15.98 -1.66
C LEU A 105 -28.86 15.46 -2.26
N ALA A 106 -29.72 14.84 -1.45
CA ALA A 106 -31.00 14.33 -1.92
C ALA A 106 -31.91 15.45 -2.45
N ASP A 107 -31.88 16.61 -1.79
CA ASP A 107 -32.61 17.80 -2.22
C ASP A 107 -32.09 18.30 -3.59
N ASN A 108 -30.77 18.32 -3.81
CA ASN A 108 -30.15 18.66 -5.10
C ASN A 108 -30.49 17.66 -6.22
N LEU A 109 -30.67 16.39 -5.88
CA LEU A 109 -30.98 15.31 -6.82
C LEU A 109 -32.49 15.11 -7.04
N SER A 110 -33.35 15.94 -6.47
CA SER A 110 -34.81 15.82 -6.57
C SER A 110 -35.35 15.85 -8.01
N HIS A 111 -34.63 16.53 -8.92
CA HIS A 111 -34.93 16.58 -10.35
C HIS A 111 -34.19 15.53 -11.18
N SER A 112 -33.31 14.73 -10.57
CA SER A 112 -32.59 13.66 -11.25
C SER A 112 -33.46 12.41 -11.42
N SER A 113 -33.07 11.54 -12.36
CA SER A 113 -33.72 10.24 -12.56
C SER A 113 -33.47 9.23 -11.43
N LEU A 114 -32.53 9.52 -10.51
CA LEU A 114 -32.11 8.59 -9.46
C LEU A 114 -33.06 8.56 -8.25
N GLN A 115 -33.83 9.64 -8.01
CA GLN A 115 -34.85 9.76 -6.95
C GLN A 115 -34.43 9.14 -5.60
N PRO A 116 -33.39 9.70 -4.92
CA PRO A 116 -32.80 9.10 -3.73
C PRO A 116 -33.77 9.05 -2.54
N LYS A 117 -33.68 7.97 -1.74
CA LYS A 117 -34.43 7.79 -0.50
C LYS A 117 -33.59 8.25 0.69
N VAL A 118 -34.08 9.21 1.46
CA VAL A 118 -33.39 9.67 2.68
C VAL A 118 -33.71 8.75 3.85
N GLY A 119 -32.69 8.24 4.53
CA GLY A 119 -32.83 7.34 5.67
C GLY A 119 -31.51 6.65 6.06
N GLY A 120 -31.56 5.81 7.09
CA GLY A 120 -30.44 4.93 7.44
C GLY A 120 -30.20 3.86 6.38
N PHE A 121 -29.09 3.14 6.52
CA PHE A 121 -28.79 2.00 5.65
C PHE A 121 -29.85 0.90 5.85
N CYS A 122 -30.27 0.26 4.76
CA CYS A 122 -31.29 -0.78 4.79
C CYS A 122 -31.13 -1.75 3.61
N GLU A 123 -31.74 -2.93 3.73
CA GLU A 123 -31.73 -3.93 2.67
C GLU A 123 -32.42 -3.43 1.39
N GLY A 124 -31.94 -3.90 0.24
CA GLY A 124 -32.50 -3.58 -1.07
C GLY A 124 -31.98 -2.28 -1.70
N LEU A 125 -31.06 -1.57 -1.04
CA LEU A 125 -30.30 -0.48 -1.67
C LEU A 125 -29.31 -1.05 -2.70
N GLY A 126 -29.07 -0.29 -3.77
CA GLY A 126 -27.98 -0.53 -4.73
C GLY A 126 -26.78 0.37 -4.48
N VAL A 127 -27.05 1.60 -4.06
CA VAL A 127 -26.04 2.58 -3.65
C VAL A 127 -26.44 3.20 -2.32
N TYR A 128 -25.46 3.41 -1.44
CA TYR A 128 -25.63 4.15 -0.20
C TYR A 128 -24.67 5.33 -0.14
N VAL A 129 -25.19 6.49 0.25
CA VAL A 129 -24.42 7.73 0.46
C VAL A 129 -24.42 8.08 1.93
N THR A 130 -23.24 8.28 2.51
CA THR A 130 -23.12 8.63 3.93
C THR A 130 -22.00 9.62 4.20
N ASP A 131 -22.17 10.37 5.28
CA ASP A 131 -21.10 11.11 5.91
C ASP A 131 -20.15 10.13 6.61
N ALA A 132 -18.85 10.38 6.53
CA ALA A 132 -17.81 9.58 7.15
C ALA A 132 -17.92 9.52 8.68
N TYR A 133 -18.49 10.52 9.33
CA TYR A 133 -18.77 10.52 10.77
C TYR A 133 -20.00 9.68 11.16
N CYS A 134 -20.89 9.41 10.20
CA CYS A 134 -22.16 8.73 10.43
C CYS A 134 -22.12 7.23 10.09
N VAL A 135 -20.93 6.64 9.95
CA VAL A 135 -20.79 5.19 9.84
C VAL A 135 -21.16 4.57 11.19
N GLY A 136 -22.41 4.11 11.29
CA GLY A 136 -23.00 3.54 12.50
C GLY A 136 -22.48 2.14 12.86
N PRO A 137 -23.15 1.41 13.78
CA PRO A 137 -22.73 0.07 14.21
C PRO A 137 -22.77 -1.00 13.09
N GLU A 138 -23.37 -0.66 11.95
CA GLU A 138 -23.63 -1.53 10.79
C GLU A 138 -22.39 -1.71 9.88
N VAL A 139 -21.18 -1.46 10.37
CA VAL A 139 -19.92 -1.59 9.60
C VAL A 139 -19.84 -2.92 8.86
N LYS A 140 -20.14 -4.04 9.55
CA LYS A 140 -20.09 -5.39 8.96
C LYS A 140 -21.10 -5.55 7.82
N GLU A 141 -22.27 -4.94 7.94
CA GLU A 141 -23.33 -5.00 6.95
C GLU A 141 -22.96 -4.16 5.72
N LEU A 142 -22.38 -2.98 5.91
CA LEU A 142 -21.86 -2.15 4.82
C LEU A 142 -20.71 -2.83 4.07
N VAL A 143 -19.78 -3.47 4.78
CA VAL A 143 -18.70 -4.25 4.16
C VAL A 143 -19.29 -5.45 3.40
N GLY A 144 -20.26 -6.16 3.98
CA GLY A 144 -20.99 -7.24 3.31
C GLY A 144 -21.71 -6.78 2.05
N PHE A 145 -22.35 -5.61 2.11
CA PHE A 145 -23.01 -4.95 0.99
C PHE A 145 -22.04 -4.65 -0.15
N LEU A 146 -20.86 -4.09 0.14
CA LEU A 146 -19.80 -3.92 -0.85
C LEU A 146 -19.38 -5.26 -1.48
N LYS A 147 -19.13 -6.29 -0.67
CA LYS A 147 -18.70 -7.60 -1.19
C LYS A 147 -19.67 -8.20 -2.20
N VAL A 148 -20.97 -8.00 -2.00
CA VAL A 148 -22.00 -8.58 -2.88
C VAL A 148 -22.32 -7.72 -4.10
N GLY A 149 -21.74 -6.52 -4.23
CA GLY A 149 -21.91 -5.64 -5.39
C GLY A 149 -22.50 -4.27 -5.07
N GLY A 150 -22.65 -3.89 -3.81
CA GLY A 150 -23.14 -2.58 -3.42
C GLY A 150 -22.20 -1.43 -3.81
N GLY A 151 -22.77 -0.25 -4.02
CA GLY A 151 -22.02 0.99 -4.22
C GLY A 151 -22.02 1.88 -2.98
N LEU A 152 -20.87 2.40 -2.56
CA LEU A 152 -20.75 3.34 -1.45
C LEU A 152 -20.15 4.67 -1.91
N LEU A 153 -20.84 5.77 -1.63
CA LEU A 153 -20.28 7.12 -1.66
C LEU A 153 -20.13 7.62 -0.23
N ILE A 154 -18.90 7.84 0.21
CA ILE A 154 -18.60 8.31 1.57
C ILE A 154 -17.82 9.62 1.51
N ALA A 155 -18.22 10.59 2.31
CA ALA A 155 -17.60 11.91 2.31
C ALA A 155 -17.41 12.44 3.72
N GLY A 156 -16.26 13.02 4.00
CA GLY A 156 -15.95 13.60 5.30
C GLY A 156 -14.46 13.86 5.45
N GLN A 157 -14.06 14.38 6.60
CA GLN A 157 -12.66 14.62 6.94
C GLN A 157 -12.35 14.00 8.30
N ALA A 158 -11.11 13.57 8.53
CA ALA A 158 -10.70 12.98 9.80
C ALA A 158 -9.91 13.93 10.70
N CYS A 159 -9.55 15.14 10.23
CA CYS A 159 -8.74 16.08 11.02
C CYS A 159 -9.48 16.56 12.27
N SER A 160 -10.76 16.94 12.17
CA SER A 160 -11.52 17.36 13.36
C SER A 160 -11.75 16.19 14.31
N TRP A 161 -11.90 14.97 13.80
CA TRP A 161 -11.97 13.80 14.66
C TRP A 161 -10.66 13.57 15.42
N ALA A 162 -9.52 13.69 14.74
CA ALA A 162 -8.20 13.49 15.34
C ALA A 162 -7.90 14.56 16.41
N GLU A 163 -8.32 15.80 16.20
CA GLU A 163 -8.21 16.89 17.20
C GLU A 163 -8.99 16.58 18.49
N GLU A 164 -10.17 15.96 18.37
CA GLU A 164 -10.97 15.52 19.52
C GLU A 164 -10.42 14.23 20.17
N HIS A 165 -9.60 13.46 19.45
CA HIS A 165 -9.09 12.15 19.89
C HIS A 165 -7.56 12.00 19.71
N PRO A 166 -6.73 12.91 20.28
CA PRO A 166 -5.30 13.04 19.93
C PRO A 166 -4.39 11.87 20.33
N LYS A 167 -4.91 10.85 21.02
CA LYS A 167 -4.19 9.61 21.41
C LYS A 167 -4.73 8.37 20.74
N GLN A 168 -5.73 8.51 19.87
CA GLN A 168 -6.32 7.40 19.17
C GLN A 168 -5.76 7.31 17.75
N ASN A 169 -5.58 6.09 17.27
CA ASN A 169 -5.10 5.87 15.91
C ASN A 169 -6.20 6.22 14.90
N THR A 170 -6.08 7.36 14.21
CA THR A 170 -7.03 7.84 13.19
C THR A 170 -7.37 6.81 12.12
N LEU A 171 -6.41 5.99 11.68
CA LEU A 171 -6.63 4.96 10.66
C LEU A 171 -7.63 3.89 11.11
N LEU A 172 -7.64 3.58 12.41
CA LEU A 172 -8.51 2.57 12.98
C LEU A 172 -9.72 3.16 13.69
N GLY A 173 -9.59 4.35 14.28
CA GLY A 173 -10.60 4.96 15.13
C GLY A 173 -11.65 5.79 14.39
N PHE A 174 -11.27 6.45 13.28
CA PHE A 174 -12.20 7.30 12.55
C PHE A 174 -13.34 6.47 11.91
N PRO A 175 -14.63 6.81 12.13
CA PRO A 175 -15.74 5.97 11.68
C PRO A 175 -15.73 5.71 10.17
N GLY A 176 -15.37 6.69 9.35
CA GLY A 176 -15.29 6.53 7.90
C GLY A 176 -14.27 5.48 7.46
N ASN A 177 -13.16 5.36 8.20
CA ASN A 177 -12.13 4.37 7.94
C ASN A 177 -12.60 2.95 8.29
N LYS A 178 -13.63 2.76 9.13
CA LYS A 178 -14.19 1.43 9.42
C LYS A 178 -14.80 0.76 8.19
N VAL A 179 -15.13 1.50 7.13
CA VAL A 179 -15.68 0.91 5.89
C VAL A 179 -14.81 1.23 4.68
N SER A 180 -14.32 2.47 4.53
CA SER A 180 -13.50 2.83 3.35
C SER A 180 -12.14 2.11 3.30
N SER A 181 -11.55 1.80 4.47
CA SER A 181 -10.23 1.17 4.53
C SER A 181 -10.19 -0.23 3.92
N VAL A 182 -11.29 -0.99 3.96
CA VAL A 182 -11.33 -2.34 3.37
C VAL A 182 -11.08 -2.30 1.85
N ALA A 183 -11.44 -1.17 1.23
CA ALA A 183 -11.16 -0.87 -0.18
C ALA A 183 -9.81 -0.16 -0.39
N GLY A 184 -8.99 -0.06 0.66
CA GLY A 184 -7.65 0.50 0.62
C GLY A 184 -7.57 2.03 0.56
N ILE A 185 -8.63 2.74 0.99
CA ILE A 185 -8.67 4.21 1.06
C ILE A 185 -8.88 4.61 2.52
N TYR A 186 -8.00 5.48 3.05
CA TYR A 186 -8.11 6.00 4.42
C TYR A 186 -8.19 7.51 4.41
N PHE A 187 -9.05 8.07 5.25
CA PHE A 187 -8.96 9.45 5.70
C PHE A 187 -7.82 9.57 6.70
N SER A 188 -6.82 10.41 6.41
CA SER A 188 -5.78 10.76 7.38
C SER A 188 -6.14 12.02 8.15
N GLU A 189 -5.46 12.24 9.28
CA GLU A 189 -5.56 13.49 10.06
C GLU A 189 -4.92 14.71 9.37
N HIS A 190 -4.20 14.50 8.26
CA HIS A 190 -3.52 15.58 7.55
C HIS A 190 -4.48 16.34 6.64
N LEU A 191 -4.46 17.67 6.75
CA LEU A 191 -5.21 18.56 5.87
C LEU A 191 -4.64 18.53 4.44
N GLY A 192 -5.54 18.49 3.47
CA GLY A 192 -5.23 18.72 2.06
C GLY A 192 -5.08 20.20 1.78
N GLU A 193 -4.03 20.56 1.05
CA GLU A 193 -3.84 21.92 0.56
C GLU A 193 -4.92 22.27 -0.47
N LEU A 194 -5.58 23.41 -0.23
CA LEU A 194 -6.64 23.92 -1.09
C LEU A 194 -6.07 24.47 -2.39
N GLY A 195 -6.91 24.47 -3.42
CA GLY A 195 -6.57 25.08 -4.68
C GLY A 195 -7.55 24.65 -5.76
N THR A 196 -7.30 25.16 -6.95
CA THR A 196 -8.07 24.79 -8.13
C THR A 196 -7.31 23.71 -8.88
N LEU A 197 -7.94 22.54 -9.02
CA LEU A 197 -7.31 21.35 -9.56
C LEU A 197 -7.82 21.08 -10.99
N PRO A 198 -6.94 21.11 -12.01
CA PRO A 198 -7.33 20.64 -13.33
C PRO A 198 -7.58 19.13 -13.27
N VAL A 199 -8.55 18.65 -14.04
CA VAL A 199 -8.85 17.23 -14.17
C VAL A 199 -8.10 16.68 -15.38
N PRO A 200 -7.03 15.89 -15.18
CA PRO A 200 -6.29 15.29 -16.29
C PRO A 200 -7.12 14.20 -17.01
N PRO A 201 -6.76 13.85 -18.26
CA PRO A 201 -7.43 12.76 -18.98
C PRO A 201 -7.04 11.36 -18.46
N GLN A 202 -5.93 11.24 -17.71
CA GLN A 202 -5.52 10.00 -17.07
C GLN A 202 -5.59 10.13 -15.54
N ILE A 203 -5.60 8.99 -14.84
CA ILE A 203 -5.50 8.95 -13.38
C ILE A 203 -4.30 9.78 -12.93
N PRO A 204 -4.48 10.79 -12.06
CA PRO A 204 -3.38 11.64 -11.63
C PRO A 204 -2.36 10.82 -10.84
N SER A 205 -1.08 11.06 -11.12
CA SER A 205 0.03 10.49 -10.38
C SER A 205 1.09 11.58 -10.15
N ASN A 206 1.70 11.57 -8.98
CA ASN A 206 2.72 12.53 -8.59
C ASN A 206 3.73 11.83 -7.69
N TRP A 207 5.02 12.07 -7.93
CA TRP A 207 6.09 11.50 -7.10
C TRP A 207 6.02 11.94 -5.64
N LEU A 208 5.44 13.11 -5.34
CA LEU A 208 5.26 13.58 -3.97
C LEU A 208 4.26 12.70 -3.17
N ALA A 209 3.41 11.93 -3.85
CA ALA A 209 2.48 10.98 -3.23
C ALA A 209 3.18 9.74 -2.61
N VAL A 210 4.51 9.62 -2.77
CA VAL A 210 5.30 8.50 -2.23
C VAL A 210 5.52 8.60 -0.71
N ALA A 211 5.11 9.68 -0.06
CA ALA A 211 5.23 9.87 1.38
C ALA A 211 4.64 8.71 2.22
N ILE A 212 5.18 8.54 3.44
CA ILE A 212 4.66 7.60 4.43
C ILE A 212 3.31 8.13 4.93
N GLY A 213 2.31 7.25 5.04
CA GLY A 213 0.95 7.65 5.40
C GLY A 213 0.69 7.80 6.91
N LYS A 214 1.66 7.49 7.77
CA LYS A 214 1.54 7.48 9.23
C LYS A 214 2.91 7.50 9.92
N ASP A 215 2.97 8.08 11.13
CA ASP A 215 4.07 7.85 12.08
C ASP A 215 3.81 6.56 12.89
N PHE A 216 4.77 5.63 12.87
CA PHE A 216 4.70 4.32 13.52
C PHE A 216 5.34 4.29 14.91
N LYS A 217 5.69 5.43 15.49
CA LYS A 217 6.31 5.49 16.82
C LYS A 217 5.51 4.71 17.87
N GLU A 218 4.20 4.96 17.99
CA GLU A 218 3.36 4.30 18.99
C GLU A 218 3.24 2.80 18.74
N ASP A 219 3.25 2.39 17.47
CA ASP A 219 3.26 0.98 17.08
C ASP A 219 4.55 0.29 17.53
N LEU A 220 5.70 0.94 17.30
CA LEU A 220 7.00 0.43 17.73
C LEU A 220 7.13 0.45 19.26
N ASP A 221 6.65 1.48 19.95
CA ASP A 221 6.59 1.54 21.41
C ASP A 221 5.84 0.32 21.99
N PHE A 222 4.68 -0.01 21.41
CA PHE A 222 3.90 -1.18 21.82
C PHE A 222 4.61 -2.50 21.50
N LEU A 223 5.10 -2.64 20.27
CA LEU A 223 5.69 -3.89 19.79
C LEU A 223 7.01 -4.22 20.51
N LEU A 224 7.79 -3.20 20.86
CA LEU A 224 9.13 -3.33 21.43
C LEU A 224 9.15 -3.22 22.96
N GLU A 225 8.00 -3.18 23.62
CA GLU A 225 7.94 -3.19 25.08
C GLU A 225 8.68 -4.41 25.66
N GLY A 226 9.76 -4.16 26.41
CA GLY A 226 10.61 -5.21 26.97
C GLY A 226 11.53 -5.92 25.96
N VAL A 227 11.63 -5.42 24.72
CA VAL A 227 12.50 -5.97 23.66
C VAL A 227 13.74 -5.08 23.53
N THR A 228 14.91 -5.60 23.90
CA THR A 228 16.19 -4.87 23.75
C THR A 228 16.94 -5.26 22.47
N GLU A 229 16.80 -6.51 22.06
CA GLU A 229 17.49 -7.07 20.90
C GLU A 229 16.72 -8.25 20.29
N PHE A 230 17.00 -8.51 19.03
CA PHE A 230 16.51 -9.63 18.25
C PHE A 230 17.67 -10.59 17.99
N ASP A 231 17.65 -11.75 18.64
CA ASP A 231 18.58 -12.84 18.40
C ASP A 231 18.07 -13.73 17.26
N ILE A 232 18.67 -13.55 16.08
CA ILE A 232 18.44 -14.40 14.91
C ILE A 232 19.61 -15.35 14.64
N GLN A 233 20.39 -15.73 15.66
CA GLN A 233 21.40 -16.80 15.56
C GLN A 233 20.74 -18.19 15.54
N GLY A 234 21.51 -19.29 15.46
CA GLY A 234 20.95 -20.63 15.71
C GLY A 234 20.46 -21.42 14.49
N GLY A 235 21.03 -21.18 13.30
CA GLY A 235 20.96 -22.08 12.13
C GLY A 235 19.77 -21.87 11.18
N ALA A 236 18.75 -21.12 11.59
CA ALA A 236 17.76 -20.56 10.67
C ALA A 236 18.38 -19.38 9.91
N ILE A 237 18.16 -19.32 8.60
CA ILE A 237 18.67 -18.23 7.74
C ILE A 237 17.48 -17.37 7.31
N CYS A 238 17.48 -16.11 7.73
CA CYS A 238 16.44 -15.15 7.35
C CYS A 238 16.54 -14.77 5.88
N SER A 239 15.37 -14.58 5.24
CA SER A 239 15.28 -13.75 4.02
C SER A 239 15.21 -12.26 4.37
N GLU A 240 15.34 -11.37 3.40
CA GLU A 240 14.99 -9.96 3.62
C GLU A 240 13.50 -9.72 3.34
N VAL A 241 12.91 -8.74 4.02
CA VAL A 241 11.61 -8.17 3.65
C VAL A 241 11.79 -6.78 3.04
N LEU A 242 11.29 -6.61 1.83
CA LEU A 242 11.10 -5.29 1.22
C LEU A 242 9.85 -4.66 1.81
N VAL A 243 10.03 -3.57 2.55
CA VAL A 243 8.95 -2.78 3.17
C VAL A 243 8.59 -1.62 2.24
N HIS A 244 7.57 -1.79 1.40
CA HIS A 244 7.29 -0.87 0.30
C HIS A 244 5.92 -0.16 0.37
N GLY A 245 5.03 -0.62 1.25
CA GLY A 245 3.70 -0.03 1.43
C GLY A 245 3.74 1.34 2.10
N PRO A 246 2.77 2.24 1.81
CA PRO A 246 2.64 3.52 2.53
C PRO A 246 2.33 3.37 4.02
N LEU A 247 1.71 2.24 4.39
CA LEU A 247 1.35 1.89 5.77
C LEU A 247 2.13 0.67 6.30
N ALA A 248 3.30 0.39 5.72
CA ALA A 248 4.21 -0.67 6.15
C ALA A 248 5.47 -0.06 6.77
N PHE A 249 6.08 -0.75 7.75
CA PHE A 249 7.23 -0.28 8.49
C PHE A 249 8.17 -1.41 8.92
N PRO A 250 9.50 -1.18 8.93
CA PRO A 250 10.45 -2.12 9.48
C PRO A 250 10.36 -2.15 11.02
N ILE A 251 10.52 -3.33 11.62
CA ILE A 251 10.53 -3.52 13.07
C ILE A 251 11.91 -4.01 13.54
N GLY A 252 12.49 -4.99 12.82
CA GLY A 252 13.80 -5.55 13.10
C GLY A 252 14.68 -5.50 11.86
N THR A 253 15.84 -4.84 11.98
CA THR A 253 16.78 -4.65 10.87
C THR A 253 18.20 -5.07 11.26
N SER A 254 18.97 -5.52 10.29
CA SER A 254 20.41 -5.68 10.44
C SER A 254 21.12 -4.32 10.47
N LYS A 255 22.42 -4.32 10.81
CA LYS A 255 23.24 -3.09 10.90
C LYS A 255 23.30 -2.29 9.60
N ASP A 256 23.12 -2.95 8.45
CA ASP A 256 23.09 -2.35 7.11
C ASP A 256 21.66 -2.03 6.62
N GLY A 257 20.67 -2.07 7.53
CA GLY A 257 19.30 -1.64 7.25
C GLY A 257 18.43 -2.65 6.51
N ARG A 258 18.87 -3.90 6.35
CA ARG A 258 18.04 -4.98 5.77
C ARG A 258 17.02 -5.45 6.81
N ALA A 259 15.74 -5.38 6.50
CA ALA A 259 14.69 -5.79 7.42
C ALA A 259 14.51 -7.33 7.40
N PHE A 260 14.40 -7.94 8.58
CA PHE A 260 14.02 -9.36 8.74
C PHE A 260 12.66 -9.52 9.45
N LEU A 261 12.11 -8.42 9.97
CA LEU A 261 10.86 -8.34 10.69
C LEU A 261 10.20 -7.01 10.36
N ALA A 262 8.95 -7.05 9.91
CA ALA A 262 8.21 -5.86 9.49
C ALA A 262 6.72 -5.99 9.79
N GLY A 263 6.06 -4.84 9.92
CA GLY A 263 4.63 -4.73 10.15
C GLY A 263 3.95 -3.88 9.09
N ALA A 264 2.64 -4.03 8.93
CA ALA A 264 1.83 -3.13 8.13
C ALA A 264 0.37 -3.09 8.59
N TYR A 265 -0.31 -1.99 8.26
CA TYR A 265 -1.76 -1.91 8.30
C TYR A 265 -2.35 -2.27 6.94
N TYR A 266 -3.45 -3.03 6.94
CA TYR A 266 -4.17 -3.39 5.72
C TYR A 266 -5.67 -3.53 5.99
N GLY A 267 -6.48 -2.68 5.35
CA GLY A 267 -7.86 -2.44 5.75
C GLY A 267 -8.00 -2.07 7.22
N GLN A 268 -8.88 -2.75 7.92
CA GLN A 268 -9.08 -2.58 9.36
C GLN A 268 -8.11 -3.41 10.21
N GLY A 269 -7.32 -4.29 9.59
CA GLY A 269 -6.46 -5.23 10.27
C GLY A 269 -4.98 -4.87 10.15
N ARG A 270 -4.16 -5.83 10.59
CA ARG A 270 -2.72 -5.65 10.74
C ARG A 270 -1.99 -6.93 10.38
N VAL A 271 -0.76 -6.78 9.89
CA VAL A 271 0.12 -7.90 9.55
C VAL A 271 1.50 -7.70 10.17
N ILE A 272 2.10 -8.79 10.64
CA ILE A 272 3.52 -8.88 10.97
C ILE A 272 4.10 -10.06 10.18
N VAL A 273 5.21 -9.80 9.49
CA VAL A 273 5.99 -10.81 8.79
C VAL A 273 7.34 -11.00 9.46
N ILE A 274 7.72 -12.25 9.69
CA ILE A 274 9.09 -12.64 10.08
C ILE A 274 9.69 -13.51 8.98
N THR A 275 10.92 -13.21 8.58
CA THR A 275 11.52 -13.81 7.38
C THR A 275 12.12 -15.21 7.61
N HIS A 276 11.69 -15.89 8.66
CA HIS A 276 11.84 -17.33 8.90
C HIS A 276 10.89 -17.79 10.04
N GLU A 277 10.07 -18.80 9.79
CA GLU A 277 9.05 -19.33 10.70
C GLU A 277 9.61 -19.93 12.00
N GLY A 278 10.85 -20.44 11.94
CA GLY A 278 11.55 -21.00 13.11
C GLY A 278 11.70 -20.05 14.29
N TYR A 279 11.64 -18.74 14.07
CA TYR A 279 11.73 -17.74 15.14
C TYR A 279 10.40 -17.45 15.84
N LEU A 280 9.25 -17.87 15.27
CA LEU A 280 7.93 -17.65 15.88
C LEU A 280 7.76 -18.35 17.24
N GLY A 281 8.49 -19.45 17.46
CA GLY A 281 8.44 -20.24 18.70
C GLY A 281 9.72 -20.15 19.54
N ARG A 282 10.64 -19.23 19.23
CA ARG A 282 11.94 -19.13 19.90
C ARG A 282 11.80 -18.34 21.21
N GLU A 283 12.28 -18.89 22.32
CA GLU A 283 12.15 -18.25 23.64
C GLU A 283 12.83 -16.88 23.71
N GLN A 284 13.96 -16.66 23.03
CA GLN A 284 14.61 -15.34 22.94
C GLN A 284 13.73 -14.28 22.25
N MET A 285 12.83 -14.70 21.35
CA MET A 285 11.88 -13.83 20.66
C MET A 285 10.57 -13.66 21.44
N SER A 286 10.43 -14.31 22.60
CA SER A 286 9.18 -14.37 23.35
C SER A 286 8.57 -13.00 23.68
N PRO A 287 9.32 -12.02 24.24
CA PRO A 287 8.74 -10.71 24.56
C PRO A 287 8.08 -10.07 23.33
N PHE A 288 8.79 -10.06 22.21
CA PHE A 288 8.26 -9.52 20.96
C PHE A 288 7.06 -10.31 20.44
N MET A 289 7.12 -11.65 20.41
CA MET A 289 6.03 -12.47 19.86
C MET A 289 4.73 -12.34 20.64
N LEU A 290 4.80 -12.15 21.96
CA LEU A 290 3.63 -11.88 22.79
C LEU A 290 3.05 -10.49 22.52
N ASN A 291 3.89 -9.47 22.36
CA ASN A 291 3.46 -8.12 21.98
C ASN A 291 2.85 -8.12 20.57
N ALA A 292 3.50 -8.79 19.62
CA ALA A 292 3.04 -8.92 18.25
C ALA A 292 1.61 -9.47 18.16
N VAL A 293 1.31 -10.57 18.85
CA VAL A 293 -0.05 -11.14 18.80
C VAL A 293 -1.08 -10.24 19.48
N ARG A 294 -0.73 -9.54 20.56
CA ARG A 294 -1.63 -8.55 21.19
C ARG A 294 -1.88 -7.34 20.30
N TRP A 295 -0.84 -6.86 19.59
CA TRP A 295 -0.95 -5.77 18.64
C TRP A 295 -1.85 -6.17 17.45
N LEU A 296 -1.69 -7.40 16.96
CA LEU A 296 -2.53 -7.96 15.89
C LEU A 296 -3.99 -8.18 16.35
N ASP A 297 -4.21 -8.56 17.61
CA ASP A 297 -5.55 -8.76 18.17
C ASP A 297 -6.30 -7.44 18.43
N GLU A 298 -5.61 -6.30 18.58
CA GLU A 298 -6.22 -4.99 18.84
C GLU A 298 -7.13 -4.99 20.11
N GLY A 299 -6.87 -5.87 21.08
CA GLY A 299 -7.67 -5.94 22.29
C GLY A 299 -9.08 -6.53 22.08
N ARG A 300 -9.32 -7.19 20.96
CA ARG A 300 -10.53 -8.00 20.73
C ARG A 300 -10.63 -9.18 21.70
N ASN A 301 -9.51 -9.60 22.30
CA ASN A 301 -9.40 -10.77 23.16
C ASN A 301 -9.93 -12.04 22.47
N GLY A 302 -9.74 -12.13 21.15
CA GLY A 302 -10.30 -13.21 20.35
C GLY A 302 -9.33 -14.38 20.16
N LEU A 303 -9.79 -15.37 19.41
CA LEU A 303 -9.09 -16.65 19.23
C LEU A 303 -7.89 -16.52 18.28
N VAL A 304 -6.72 -16.98 18.74
CA VAL A 304 -5.50 -17.10 17.95
C VAL A 304 -5.42 -18.51 17.36
N GLY A 305 -5.50 -18.62 16.04
CA GLY A 305 -5.36 -19.89 15.33
C GLY A 305 -3.95 -20.06 14.78
N VAL A 306 -3.24 -21.10 15.24
CA VAL A 306 -1.87 -21.39 14.82
C VAL A 306 -1.84 -22.64 13.95
N VAL A 307 -1.25 -22.56 12.75
CA VAL A 307 -1.18 -23.75 11.88
C VAL A 307 -0.47 -24.91 12.58
N PRO A 308 -0.94 -26.16 12.45
CA PRO A 308 -0.45 -27.28 13.25
C PRO A 308 1.07 -27.52 13.19
N GLN A 309 1.70 -27.16 12.07
CA GLN A 309 3.15 -27.28 11.85
C GLN A 309 3.96 -26.36 12.77
N LEU A 310 3.39 -25.25 13.23
CA LEU A 310 4.04 -24.26 14.10
C LEU A 310 3.81 -24.58 15.59
N GLY A 311 4.10 -25.82 15.98
CA GLY A 311 3.86 -26.32 17.34
C GLY A 311 4.57 -25.50 18.43
N SER A 312 5.81 -25.10 18.21
CA SER A 312 6.58 -24.27 19.15
C SER A 312 6.01 -22.85 19.25
N ALA A 313 5.54 -22.28 18.13
CA ALA A 313 4.88 -20.97 18.15
C ALA A 313 3.58 -21.04 18.96
N HIS A 314 2.76 -22.08 18.78
CA HIS A 314 1.56 -22.28 19.59
C HIS A 314 1.86 -22.31 21.09
N THR A 315 2.88 -23.09 21.51
CA THR A 315 3.30 -23.17 22.92
C THR A 315 3.73 -21.82 23.47
N LEU A 316 4.50 -21.04 22.69
CA LEU A 316 4.94 -19.70 23.10
C LEU A 316 3.75 -18.74 23.19
N LEU A 317 2.94 -18.65 22.13
CA LEU A 317 1.84 -17.69 22.01
C LEU A 317 0.70 -17.96 22.98
N SER A 318 0.54 -19.21 23.46
CA SER A 318 -0.39 -19.54 24.55
C SER A 318 -0.07 -18.81 25.86
N LYS A 319 1.15 -18.27 26.03
CA LYS A 319 1.55 -17.44 27.18
C LYS A 319 1.06 -15.98 27.08
N SER A 320 0.44 -15.58 25.96
CA SER A 320 0.01 -14.19 25.71
C SER A 320 -1.18 -13.74 26.57
N GLY A 321 -1.94 -14.69 27.11
CA GLY A 321 -3.23 -14.44 27.78
C GLY A 321 -4.43 -14.49 26.83
N LEU A 322 -4.20 -14.63 25.53
CA LEU A 322 -5.26 -14.80 24.53
C LEU A 322 -5.60 -16.30 24.35
N PRO A 323 -6.87 -16.65 24.06
CA PRO A 323 -7.21 -18.02 23.73
C PRO A 323 -6.47 -18.44 22.46
N CYS A 324 -5.75 -19.56 22.52
CA CYS A 324 -4.93 -20.09 21.42
C CYS A 324 -5.34 -21.53 21.10
N GLU A 325 -5.37 -21.87 19.82
CA GLU A 325 -5.58 -23.25 19.37
C GLU A 325 -4.70 -23.58 18.14
N LYS A 326 -4.56 -24.88 17.87
CA LYS A 326 -3.98 -25.34 16.61
C LYS A 326 -5.09 -25.54 15.59
N SER A 327 -5.07 -24.77 14.51
CA SER A 327 -6.07 -24.88 13.44
C SER A 327 -5.57 -24.33 12.10
N GLY A 328 -6.25 -24.72 11.03
CA GLY A 328 -6.13 -24.03 9.74
C GLY A 328 -6.83 -22.67 9.76
N PHE A 329 -6.79 -21.94 8.64
CA PHE A 329 -7.45 -20.65 8.52
C PHE A 329 -8.97 -20.77 8.75
N ARG A 330 -9.53 -19.85 9.55
CA ARG A 330 -10.98 -19.64 9.74
C ARG A 330 -11.27 -18.15 9.89
N LYS A 331 -12.44 -17.71 9.45
CA LYS A 331 -12.80 -16.28 9.41
C LYS A 331 -13.10 -15.69 10.80
N GLU A 332 -13.42 -16.55 11.76
CA GLU A 332 -13.81 -16.18 13.12
C GLU A 332 -12.60 -15.97 14.05
N LEU A 333 -11.38 -16.25 13.57
CA LEU A 333 -10.16 -15.99 14.32
C LEU A 333 -9.99 -14.48 14.54
N SER A 334 -9.31 -14.10 15.62
CA SER A 334 -8.81 -12.73 15.77
C SER A 334 -7.44 -12.60 15.13
N VAL A 335 -6.56 -13.58 15.38
CA VAL A 335 -5.22 -13.64 14.80
C VAL A 335 -5.00 -14.99 14.14
N TYR A 336 -4.52 -14.99 12.90
CA TYR A 336 -4.08 -16.19 12.19
C TYR A 336 -2.55 -16.23 12.10
N VAL A 337 -1.97 -17.34 12.57
CA VAL A 337 -0.52 -17.55 12.59
C VAL A 337 -0.16 -18.67 11.62
N CYS A 338 0.54 -18.33 10.54
CA CYS A 338 0.78 -19.24 9.42
C CYS A 338 2.18 -19.13 8.82
N THR A 339 2.46 -20.02 7.87
CA THR A 339 3.71 -19.99 7.09
C THR A 339 3.52 -19.32 5.74
N SER A 340 4.57 -18.71 5.18
CA SER A 340 4.54 -18.07 3.86
C SER A 340 4.72 -19.03 2.66
N TYR A 341 4.63 -20.34 2.87
CA TYR A 341 4.91 -21.36 1.84
C TYR A 341 3.71 -21.78 0.98
N SER A 342 2.51 -21.26 1.29
CA SER A 342 1.28 -21.59 0.57
C SER A 342 0.44 -20.34 0.37
N ASP A 343 -0.13 -20.23 -0.82
CA ASP A 343 -1.03 -19.17 -1.28
C ASP A 343 -2.44 -19.70 -1.55
N ALA A 344 -2.73 -20.96 -1.20
CA ALA A 344 -4.00 -21.62 -1.50
C ALA A 344 -5.23 -20.87 -0.95
N GLN A 345 -5.05 -20.07 0.10
CA GLN A 345 -6.10 -19.25 0.74
C GLN A 345 -5.75 -17.76 0.73
N ALA A 346 -4.92 -17.31 -0.23
CA ALA A 346 -4.39 -15.95 -0.23
C ALA A 346 -5.48 -14.88 -0.25
N GLY A 347 -6.53 -15.09 -1.06
CA GLY A 347 -7.67 -14.17 -1.13
C GLY A 347 -8.44 -14.11 0.19
N GLU A 348 -8.71 -15.25 0.82
CA GLU A 348 -9.43 -15.28 2.10
C GLU A 348 -8.61 -14.67 3.24
N ILE A 349 -7.29 -14.86 3.25
CA ILE A 349 -6.38 -14.24 4.21
C ILE A 349 -6.34 -12.71 4.00
N GLN A 350 -6.30 -12.24 2.75
CA GLN A 350 -6.33 -10.81 2.43
C GLN A 350 -7.65 -10.17 2.90
N ASP A 351 -8.78 -10.78 2.58
CA ASP A 351 -10.10 -10.34 3.06
C ASP A 351 -10.16 -10.33 4.58
N PHE A 352 -9.64 -11.38 5.23
CA PHE A 352 -9.61 -11.49 6.68
C PHE A 352 -8.87 -10.32 7.33
N VAL A 353 -7.68 -9.98 6.83
CA VAL A 353 -6.91 -8.84 7.34
C VAL A 353 -7.63 -7.53 7.00
N ALA A 354 -8.11 -7.36 5.77
CA ALA A 354 -8.83 -6.16 5.35
C ALA A 354 -10.05 -5.87 6.25
N GLU A 355 -10.73 -6.91 6.74
CA GLU A 355 -11.92 -6.82 7.60
C GLU A 355 -11.60 -6.75 9.09
N GLY A 356 -10.32 -6.63 9.47
CA GLY A 356 -9.89 -6.40 10.84
C GLY A 356 -8.99 -7.47 11.40
N GLY A 357 -8.88 -8.64 10.77
CA GLY A 357 -8.07 -9.76 11.23
C GLY A 357 -6.58 -9.42 11.41
N GLY A 358 -5.93 -10.07 12.37
CA GLY A 358 -4.49 -9.99 12.58
C GLY A 358 -3.77 -11.15 11.87
N LEU A 359 -2.75 -10.86 11.07
CA LEU A 359 -1.92 -11.89 10.42
C LEU A 359 -0.49 -11.89 10.99
N LEU A 360 -0.06 -13.03 11.53
CA LEU A 360 1.34 -13.29 11.85
C LEU A 360 1.87 -14.37 10.90
N ILE A 361 2.72 -13.98 9.97
CA ILE A 361 3.19 -14.88 8.90
C ILE A 361 4.70 -15.04 8.94
N GLY A 362 5.16 -16.28 8.96
CA GLY A 362 6.58 -16.62 9.03
C GLY A 362 7.05 -17.42 7.83
N GLY A 363 8.23 -17.09 7.31
CA GLY A 363 8.93 -17.97 6.37
C GLY A 363 9.95 -17.25 5.52
N HIS A 364 10.67 -18.02 4.71
CA HIS A 364 11.81 -17.53 3.96
C HIS A 364 11.64 -17.80 2.45
N ALA A 365 11.95 -16.79 1.62
CA ALA A 365 11.88 -16.88 0.17
C ALA A 365 13.22 -17.25 -0.48
N TRP A 366 14.36 -17.11 0.22
CA TRP A 366 15.69 -17.43 -0.33
C TRP A 366 15.80 -18.87 -0.86
N TYR A 367 15.21 -19.84 -0.16
CA TYR A 367 15.28 -21.25 -0.57
C TYR A 367 14.49 -21.48 -1.87
N TRP A 368 13.31 -20.86 -1.96
CA TRP A 368 12.51 -20.88 -3.17
C TRP A 368 13.27 -20.22 -4.34
N ALA A 369 13.91 -19.06 -4.11
CA ALA A 369 14.66 -18.34 -5.14
C ALA A 369 15.85 -19.16 -5.67
N GLN A 370 16.56 -19.88 -4.79
CA GLN A 370 17.66 -20.77 -5.19
C GLN A 370 17.18 -22.00 -5.97
N THR A 371 16.03 -22.55 -5.60
CA THR A 371 15.45 -23.74 -6.26
C THR A 371 14.67 -23.42 -7.53
N ASN A 372 14.36 -22.14 -7.80
CA ASN A 372 13.68 -21.67 -8.99
C ASN A 372 14.51 -20.58 -9.72
N PRO A 373 15.73 -20.92 -10.19
CA PRO A 373 16.61 -19.95 -10.83
C PRO A 373 15.95 -19.35 -12.09
N GLY A 374 16.06 -18.03 -12.24
CA GLY A 374 15.45 -17.29 -13.37
C GLY A 374 13.96 -16.97 -13.18
N HIS A 375 13.31 -17.47 -12.13
CA HIS A 375 11.97 -17.05 -11.77
C HIS A 375 12.00 -15.81 -10.86
N ASN A 376 10.96 -14.98 -10.99
CA ASN A 376 10.82 -13.76 -10.20
C ASN A 376 10.24 -14.07 -8.82
N THR A 377 11.05 -13.94 -7.77
CA THR A 377 10.61 -14.14 -6.37
C THR A 377 9.47 -13.22 -5.97
N MET A 378 9.44 -11.99 -6.49
CA MET A 378 8.42 -10.99 -6.13
C MET A 378 7.01 -11.39 -6.57
N THR A 379 6.89 -12.22 -7.61
CA THR A 379 5.60 -12.64 -8.19
C THR A 379 5.42 -14.15 -8.27
N GLY A 380 6.42 -14.94 -7.92
CA GLY A 380 6.38 -16.40 -8.01
C GLY A 380 6.41 -17.11 -6.66
N TYR A 381 6.87 -16.44 -5.61
CA TYR A 381 6.87 -16.99 -4.26
C TYR A 381 5.48 -16.88 -3.62
N ALA A 382 4.93 -18.00 -3.15
CA ALA A 382 3.56 -18.08 -2.63
C ALA A 382 3.24 -17.02 -1.56
N GLY A 383 4.14 -16.80 -0.60
CA GLY A 383 3.95 -15.80 0.45
C GLY A 383 3.77 -14.37 -0.08
N ASN A 384 4.39 -14.05 -1.22
CA ASN A 384 4.27 -12.72 -1.83
C ASN A 384 2.91 -12.52 -2.50
N HIS A 385 2.19 -13.59 -2.86
CA HIS A 385 0.80 -13.47 -3.31
C HIS A 385 -0.14 -12.98 -2.20
N ILE A 386 0.23 -13.19 -0.93
CA ILE A 386 -0.47 -12.66 0.24
C ILE A 386 0.05 -11.25 0.57
N LEU A 387 1.37 -11.13 0.76
CA LEU A 387 2.03 -9.98 1.38
C LEU A 387 2.13 -8.73 0.49
N ASN A 388 2.25 -8.89 -0.84
CA ASN A 388 2.48 -7.75 -1.74
C ASN A 388 1.36 -6.70 -1.65
N LYS A 389 0.10 -7.15 -1.50
CA LYS A 389 -1.05 -6.24 -1.32
C LYS A 389 -1.01 -5.45 -0.02
N MET A 390 -0.31 -5.99 0.99
CA MET A 390 -0.14 -5.38 2.31
C MET A 390 1.11 -4.50 2.38
N GLY A 391 1.83 -4.32 1.25
CA GLY A 391 3.00 -3.45 1.21
C GLY A 391 4.30 -4.12 1.67
N LEU A 392 4.36 -5.44 1.69
CA LEU A 392 5.49 -6.24 2.16
C LEU A 392 5.84 -7.31 1.11
N SER A 393 7.14 -7.57 0.90
CA SER A 393 7.56 -8.67 0.03
C SER A 393 8.78 -9.39 0.61
N LEU A 394 8.73 -10.71 0.68
CA LEU A 394 9.88 -11.55 1.01
C LEU A 394 10.80 -11.69 -0.20
N MET A 395 12.07 -11.34 -0.03
CA MET A 395 13.08 -11.34 -1.08
C MET A 395 13.92 -12.63 -1.06
N GLY A 396 14.55 -12.93 -2.20
CA GLY A 396 15.35 -14.15 -2.37
C GLY A 396 16.76 -14.10 -1.74
N ASN A 397 17.15 -12.95 -1.18
CA ASN A 397 18.46 -12.78 -0.55
C ASN A 397 18.44 -13.22 0.93
N THR A 398 19.60 -13.63 1.42
CA THR A 398 19.80 -14.05 2.80
C THR A 398 20.31 -12.91 3.66
N LEU A 399 20.00 -12.93 4.95
CA LEU A 399 20.65 -12.09 5.96
C LEU A 399 21.64 -12.87 6.80
N ASP A 400 22.63 -12.13 7.31
CA ASP A 400 23.60 -12.64 8.24
C ASP A 400 22.95 -12.90 9.60
N ALA A 401 23.18 -14.09 10.14
CA ALA A 401 22.78 -14.43 11.49
C ALA A 401 23.49 -13.51 12.50
N GLY A 402 22.76 -13.02 13.49
CA GLY A 402 23.30 -12.06 14.45
C GLY A 402 22.32 -11.71 15.54
N CYS A 403 22.82 -10.94 16.50
CA CYS A 403 21.98 -10.27 17.49
C CYS A 403 21.93 -8.77 17.14
N TYR A 404 20.72 -8.27 16.89
CA TYR A 404 20.48 -6.91 16.41
C TYR A 404 19.69 -6.12 17.44
N LYS A 405 20.11 -4.90 17.74
CA LYS A 405 19.39 -4.06 18.70
C LYS A 405 18.00 -3.73 18.17
N ALA A 406 17.01 -3.71 19.05
CA ALA A 406 15.71 -3.15 18.73
C ALA A 406 15.87 -1.65 18.40
N PRO A 407 15.14 -1.13 17.39
CA PRO A 407 15.16 0.30 17.12
C PRO A 407 14.56 1.08 18.29
N VAL A 408 15.02 2.31 18.50
CA VAL A 408 14.44 3.18 19.54
C VAL A 408 13.25 3.94 18.92
N PRO A 409 12.02 3.75 19.42
CA PRO A 409 10.86 4.46 18.88
C PRO A 409 11.02 5.98 18.99
N GLY A 410 10.69 6.69 17.91
CA GLY A 410 10.76 8.15 17.87
C GLY A 410 12.17 8.73 17.68
N GLN A 411 13.23 7.92 17.65
CA GLN A 411 14.41 8.30 16.87
C GLN A 411 13.96 8.30 15.41
N THR A 412 14.00 9.48 14.79
CA THR A 412 13.41 9.78 13.49
C THR A 412 13.78 8.74 12.43
N CYS A 413 12.89 8.52 11.44
CA CYS A 413 13.15 7.73 10.23
C CYS A 413 14.45 8.10 9.49
N SER A 414 15.15 9.17 9.89
CA SER A 414 16.46 9.59 9.40
C SER A 414 17.63 8.73 9.92
N GLU A 415 17.46 7.89 10.95
CA GLU A 415 18.52 6.99 11.45
C GLU A 415 18.34 5.52 11.02
N GLY A 416 17.17 5.17 10.46
CA GLY A 416 16.85 3.81 10.02
C GLY A 416 16.41 3.77 8.55
N PHE A 417 16.85 2.75 7.81
CA PHE A 417 16.49 2.62 6.39
C PHE A 417 14.98 2.35 6.22
N HIS A 418 14.28 3.26 5.54
CA HIS A 418 12.90 3.07 5.08
C HIS A 418 12.77 3.40 3.59
N PHE A 419 12.38 2.41 2.78
CA PHE A 419 12.37 2.48 1.31
C PHE A 419 11.71 3.75 0.77
N ARG A 420 10.44 4.01 1.10
CA ARG A 420 9.70 5.16 0.57
C ARG A 420 10.26 6.52 1.04
N HIS A 421 10.82 6.57 2.24
CA HIS A 421 11.38 7.79 2.79
C HIS A 421 12.66 8.16 2.04
N LEU A 422 13.59 7.21 1.95
CA LEU A 422 14.85 7.43 1.24
C LEU A 422 14.63 7.65 -0.26
N LEU A 423 13.64 6.97 -0.85
CA LEU A 423 13.22 7.18 -2.22
C LEU A 423 12.74 8.63 -2.45
N ARG A 424 11.89 9.16 -1.58
CA ARG A 424 11.45 10.57 -1.62
C ARG A 424 12.62 11.53 -1.44
N ARG A 425 13.51 11.28 -0.46
CA ARG A 425 14.69 12.11 -0.18
C ARG A 425 15.65 12.13 -1.37
N PHE A 426 15.87 10.99 -2.01
CA PHE A 426 16.65 10.90 -3.24
C PHE A 426 16.00 11.67 -4.40
N ALA A 427 14.69 11.55 -4.58
CA ALA A 427 13.96 12.31 -5.61
C ALA A 427 14.05 13.82 -5.36
N SER A 428 13.87 14.30 -4.13
CA SER A 428 14.06 15.72 -3.77
C SER A 428 15.50 16.18 -3.98
N HIS A 429 16.50 15.36 -3.63
CA HIS A 429 17.91 15.67 -3.89
C HIS A 429 18.19 15.89 -5.37
N VAL A 430 17.62 15.04 -6.22
CA VAL A 430 17.79 15.11 -7.68
C VAL A 430 17.03 16.28 -8.30
N THR A 431 15.76 16.46 -7.93
CA THR A 431 14.84 17.38 -8.63
C THR A 431 14.82 18.78 -8.04
N GLN A 432 15.09 18.92 -6.74
CA GLN A 432 15.03 20.19 -6.00
C GLN A 432 16.39 20.64 -5.45
N GLY A 433 17.43 19.80 -5.57
CA GLY A 433 18.77 20.13 -5.09
C GLY A 433 18.93 20.06 -3.57
N GLU A 434 18.02 19.40 -2.85
CA GLU A 434 18.14 19.18 -1.41
C GLU A 434 19.38 18.33 -1.07
N THR A 435 20.05 18.60 0.05
CA THR A 435 21.21 17.80 0.48
C THR A 435 20.78 16.51 1.17
N LEU A 436 21.43 15.40 0.85
CA LEU A 436 21.33 14.14 1.59
C LEU A 436 22.26 14.17 2.80
N THR A 437 21.88 13.50 3.87
CA THR A 437 22.78 13.23 5.01
C THR A 437 23.73 12.06 4.69
N GLU A 438 24.82 11.92 5.44
CA GLU A 438 25.76 10.78 5.26
C GLU A 438 25.07 9.42 5.41
N HIS A 439 24.07 9.34 6.31
CA HIS A 439 23.27 8.13 6.49
C HIS A 439 22.39 7.82 5.27
N GLU A 440 21.74 8.86 4.70
CA GLU A 440 20.93 8.72 3.49
C GLU A 440 21.80 8.31 2.29
N GLU A 441 22.98 8.91 2.14
CA GLU A 441 23.94 8.54 1.08
C GLU A 441 24.39 7.08 1.19
N ALA A 442 24.69 6.61 2.40
CA ALA A 442 25.05 5.22 2.64
C ALA A 442 23.93 4.23 2.24
N GLY A 443 22.67 4.65 2.36
CA GLY A 443 21.50 3.87 1.99
C GLY A 443 21.25 3.75 0.48
N LEU A 444 21.84 4.60 -0.37
CA LEU A 444 21.51 4.67 -1.79
C LEU A 444 21.78 3.37 -2.56
N LYS A 445 22.85 2.63 -2.19
CA LYS A 445 23.15 1.34 -2.82
C LYS A 445 22.03 0.32 -2.57
N LYS A 446 21.53 0.27 -1.33
CA LYS A 446 20.40 -0.58 -0.96
C LYS A 446 19.13 -0.10 -1.66
N LEU A 447 18.88 1.21 -1.67
CA LEU A 447 17.74 1.79 -2.37
C LEU A 447 17.69 1.35 -3.85
N GLY A 448 18.82 1.36 -4.57
CA GLY A 448 18.86 0.88 -5.95
C GLY A 448 18.44 -0.59 -6.10
N SER A 449 18.87 -1.46 -5.19
CA SER A 449 18.46 -2.88 -5.16
C SER A 449 16.97 -3.02 -4.81
N ASP A 450 16.49 -2.27 -3.84
CA ASP A 450 15.08 -2.29 -3.42
C ASP A 450 14.17 -1.76 -4.54
N CYS A 451 14.57 -0.70 -5.25
CA CYS A 451 13.86 -0.20 -6.42
C CYS A 451 13.79 -1.27 -7.53
N ALA A 452 14.88 -1.97 -7.81
CA ALA A 452 14.87 -3.06 -8.79
C ALA A 452 13.89 -4.17 -8.42
N ASN A 453 13.93 -4.66 -7.17
CA ASN A 453 13.00 -5.66 -6.67
C ASN A 453 11.55 -5.16 -6.66
N TYR A 454 11.33 -3.90 -6.26
CA TYR A 454 10.01 -3.28 -6.32
C TYR A 454 9.46 -3.27 -7.75
N LEU A 455 10.26 -2.86 -8.74
CA LEU A 455 9.85 -2.83 -10.15
C LEU A 455 9.57 -4.22 -10.71
N HIS A 456 10.26 -5.27 -10.24
CA HIS A 456 9.95 -6.65 -10.60
C HIS A 456 8.54 -7.09 -10.20
N MET A 457 7.84 -6.42 -9.29
CA MET A 457 6.43 -6.73 -9.00
C MET A 457 5.51 -6.53 -10.21
N ARG A 458 5.88 -5.64 -11.16
CA ARG A 458 5.11 -5.31 -12.37
C ARG A 458 3.64 -4.98 -12.10
N ALA A 459 3.36 -4.34 -10.97
CA ALA A 459 2.01 -4.06 -10.50
C ALA A 459 1.42 -2.80 -11.15
N HIS A 460 1.36 -2.74 -12.48
CA HIS A 460 0.85 -1.59 -13.24
C HIS A 460 -0.59 -1.22 -12.87
N ASP A 461 -1.36 -2.19 -12.38
CA ASP A 461 -2.72 -2.01 -11.91
C ASP A 461 -2.82 -1.44 -10.48
N CYS A 462 -1.70 -1.06 -9.84
CA CYS A 462 -1.67 -0.47 -8.50
C CYS A 462 -1.23 1.00 -8.53
N ALA A 463 -1.99 1.91 -7.92
CA ALA A 463 -1.67 3.34 -7.90
C ALA A 463 -0.36 3.66 -7.14
N SER A 464 -0.06 2.91 -6.08
CA SER A 464 1.19 3.06 -5.34
C SER A 464 2.40 2.70 -6.21
N TYR A 465 2.28 1.62 -7.00
CA TYR A 465 3.31 1.19 -7.94
C TYR A 465 3.50 2.18 -9.08
N THR A 466 2.43 2.63 -9.71
CA THR A 466 2.54 3.61 -10.81
C THR A 466 3.11 4.94 -10.33
N SER A 467 2.82 5.38 -9.10
CA SER A 467 3.40 6.60 -8.53
C SER A 467 4.91 6.47 -8.29
N VAL A 468 5.38 5.32 -7.79
CA VAL A 468 6.82 5.05 -7.63
C VAL A 468 7.50 4.92 -9.00
N LEU A 469 6.89 4.23 -9.96
CA LEU A 469 7.43 4.13 -11.32
C LEU A 469 7.52 5.50 -12.00
N ALA A 470 6.49 6.34 -11.86
CA ALA A 470 6.49 7.72 -12.38
C ALA A 470 7.63 8.54 -11.75
N MET A 471 7.79 8.47 -10.42
CA MET A 471 8.91 9.12 -9.73
C MET A 471 10.27 8.67 -10.28
N LEU A 472 10.52 7.36 -10.36
CA LEU A 472 11.81 6.84 -10.83
C LEU A 472 12.05 7.25 -12.29
N THR A 473 10.99 7.29 -13.10
CA THR A 473 11.02 7.77 -14.48
C THR A 473 11.42 9.24 -14.54
N ASP A 474 10.81 10.11 -13.73
CA ASP A 474 11.11 11.54 -13.68
C ASP A 474 12.53 11.81 -13.18
N VAL A 475 12.96 11.10 -12.13
CA VAL A 475 14.35 11.14 -11.64
C VAL A 475 15.34 10.79 -12.76
N LEU A 476 15.06 9.76 -13.56
CA LEU A 476 15.90 9.37 -14.70
C LEU A 476 15.85 10.39 -15.83
N LYS A 477 14.71 11.04 -16.10
CA LYS A 477 14.61 12.10 -17.10
C LYS A 477 15.45 13.33 -16.74
N GLU A 478 15.44 13.71 -15.46
CA GLU A 478 16.23 14.84 -14.96
C GLU A 478 17.73 14.53 -14.92
N THR A 479 18.11 13.34 -14.45
CA THR A 479 19.54 12.99 -14.28
C THR A 479 20.19 12.47 -15.57
N GLY A 480 19.47 11.63 -16.30
CA GLY A 480 20.04 10.69 -17.28
C GLY A 480 20.81 9.56 -16.61
N LEU A 481 21.35 8.64 -17.42
CA LEU A 481 22.24 7.59 -16.90
C LEU A 481 23.69 8.07 -16.84
N PRO A 482 24.44 7.70 -15.78
CA PRO A 482 25.86 7.99 -15.73
C PRO A 482 26.58 7.22 -16.84
N GLN A 483 27.54 7.89 -17.49
CA GLN A 483 28.38 7.28 -18.52
C GLN A 483 29.51 6.49 -17.86
N VAL A 484 29.60 5.19 -18.20
CA VAL A 484 30.55 4.27 -17.58
C VAL A 484 31.52 3.75 -18.63
N CYS A 485 32.81 3.87 -18.36
CA CYS A 485 33.86 3.29 -19.18
C CYS A 485 35.09 2.95 -18.34
N HIS A 486 36.13 2.35 -18.93
CA HIS A 486 37.34 1.99 -18.20
C HIS A 486 37.99 3.20 -17.48
N SER A 487 37.91 4.40 -18.04
CA SER A 487 38.43 5.63 -17.42
C SER A 487 37.42 6.37 -16.55
N CYS A 488 36.16 5.94 -16.51
CA CYS A 488 35.08 6.52 -15.70
C CYS A 488 34.29 5.37 -15.03
N PRO A 489 34.89 4.69 -14.03
CA PRO A 489 34.22 3.63 -13.30
C PRO A 489 33.10 4.18 -12.41
N VAL A 490 32.15 3.32 -12.04
CA VAL A 490 31.09 3.67 -11.09
C VAL A 490 31.71 3.75 -9.68
N ILE A 491 31.75 4.96 -9.12
CA ILE A 491 32.34 5.20 -7.78
C ILE A 491 31.26 5.66 -6.79
N SER A 492 30.32 6.50 -7.22
CA SER A 492 29.33 7.08 -6.31
C SER A 492 28.13 6.14 -6.09
N ALA A 493 27.58 6.16 -4.89
CA ALA A 493 26.37 5.39 -4.57
C ALA A 493 25.16 5.85 -5.41
N LYS A 494 25.13 7.14 -5.79
CA LYS A 494 24.17 7.70 -6.74
C LYS A 494 24.26 7.04 -8.12
N ASP A 495 25.45 6.94 -8.69
CA ASP A 495 25.63 6.34 -10.01
C ASP A 495 25.25 4.85 -10.01
N HIS A 496 25.60 4.13 -8.94
CA HIS A 496 25.16 2.75 -8.73
C HIS A 496 23.63 2.63 -8.70
N LEU A 497 22.95 3.51 -7.97
CA LEU A 497 21.50 3.53 -7.92
C LEU A 497 20.91 3.80 -9.30
N LEU A 498 21.36 4.86 -10.00
CA LEU A 498 20.81 5.25 -11.30
C LEU A 498 20.98 4.16 -12.36
N LEU A 499 22.11 3.45 -12.38
CA LEU A 499 22.33 2.34 -13.32
C LEU A 499 21.42 1.14 -13.03
N ASN A 500 21.26 0.78 -11.76
CA ASN A 500 20.37 -0.32 -11.36
C ASN A 500 18.91 0.02 -11.68
N VAL A 501 18.46 1.21 -11.31
CA VAL A 501 17.08 1.67 -11.54
C VAL A 501 16.79 1.88 -13.02
N GLY A 502 17.73 2.48 -13.76
CA GLY A 502 17.59 2.78 -15.17
C GLY A 502 17.24 1.57 -16.03
N ALA A 503 17.97 0.48 -15.83
CA ALA A 503 17.73 -0.77 -16.56
C ALA A 503 16.35 -1.36 -16.24
N GLU A 504 15.92 -1.30 -14.98
CA GLU A 504 14.62 -1.85 -14.57
C GLU A 504 13.44 -0.98 -15.00
N VAL A 505 13.54 0.35 -14.88
CA VAL A 505 12.51 1.28 -15.38
C VAL A 505 12.31 1.09 -16.88
N TYR A 506 13.38 0.97 -17.65
CA TYR A 506 13.29 0.71 -19.10
C TYR A 506 12.51 -0.57 -19.43
N LYS A 507 12.65 -1.63 -18.62
CA LYS A 507 11.96 -2.92 -18.85
C LYS A 507 10.47 -2.88 -18.52
N VAL A 508 10.03 -1.98 -17.64
CA VAL A 508 8.66 -1.95 -17.12
C VAL A 508 7.87 -0.70 -17.53
N CYS A 509 8.52 0.32 -18.08
CA CYS A 509 7.82 1.49 -18.60
C CYS A 509 6.88 1.10 -19.74
N GLN A 510 5.73 1.79 -19.85
CA GLN A 510 4.77 1.56 -20.93
C GLN A 510 5.34 1.95 -22.30
N ASP A 511 6.21 2.97 -22.34
CA ASP A 511 6.90 3.45 -23.55
C ASP A 511 8.41 3.59 -23.27
N PRO A 512 9.19 2.49 -23.38
CA PRO A 512 10.64 2.53 -23.17
C PRO A 512 11.37 3.43 -24.19
N ASP A 513 10.86 3.53 -25.42
CA ASP A 513 11.49 4.31 -26.49
C ASP A 513 11.43 5.81 -26.19
N ALA A 514 10.36 6.29 -25.54
CA ALA A 514 10.27 7.66 -25.06
C ALA A 514 11.31 8.01 -23.98
N LEU A 515 11.91 7.01 -23.31
CA LEU A 515 12.96 7.24 -22.32
C LEU A 515 14.36 7.32 -22.91
N LEU A 516 14.61 6.69 -24.08
CA LEU A 516 15.94 6.62 -24.69
C LEU A 516 16.66 7.96 -24.83
N PRO A 517 16.01 9.07 -25.27
CA PRO A 517 16.67 10.36 -25.42
C PRO A 517 17.21 10.93 -24.10
N TYR A 518 16.59 10.56 -22.97
CA TYR A 518 17.00 11.01 -21.64
C TYR A 518 18.08 10.11 -21.04
N LEU A 519 17.99 8.81 -21.30
CA LEU A 519 18.94 7.81 -20.79
C LEU A 519 20.28 7.90 -21.54
N ILE A 520 20.26 8.19 -22.84
CA ILE A 520 21.44 8.27 -23.72
C ILE A 520 21.48 9.66 -24.35
N LYS A 521 22.14 10.62 -23.68
CA LYS A 521 22.22 12.03 -24.12
C LYS A 521 23.00 12.20 -25.44
N ASP A 522 23.99 11.34 -25.68
CA ASP A 522 24.82 11.33 -26.89
C ASP A 522 24.50 10.12 -27.77
N GLN A 523 23.27 10.00 -28.27
CA GLN A 523 22.98 9.00 -29.29
C GLN A 523 23.55 9.50 -30.63
N PRO A 524 24.67 8.95 -31.15
CA PRO A 524 25.06 9.26 -32.52
C PRO A 524 23.91 8.86 -33.45
N MET A 525 23.62 9.67 -34.47
CA MET A 525 22.68 9.33 -35.55
C MET A 525 23.17 8.04 -36.23
N MET A 526 22.75 6.90 -35.69
CA MET A 526 23.05 5.59 -36.23
C MET A 526 22.06 5.36 -37.37
N PRO A 527 22.53 5.07 -38.60
CA PRO A 527 21.62 4.81 -39.71
C PRO A 527 20.71 3.63 -39.36
N ALA A 528 19.39 3.84 -39.46
CA ALA A 528 18.42 2.76 -39.31
C ALA A 528 18.61 1.76 -40.46
N LEU A 529 19.25 0.62 -40.14
CA LEU A 529 19.50 -0.45 -41.11
C LEU A 529 18.35 -1.45 -41.05
N SER A 530 17.42 -1.37 -42.00
CA SER A 530 16.45 -2.44 -42.24
C SER A 530 17.12 -3.63 -42.93
N ASN A 531 16.76 -4.85 -42.56
CA ASN A 531 17.29 -6.11 -43.11
C ASN A 531 18.81 -6.36 -42.93
N ALA A 532 19.45 -5.73 -41.95
CA ALA A 532 20.84 -6.04 -41.63
C ALA A 532 20.98 -7.48 -41.09
N ARG A 533 21.88 -8.26 -41.70
CA ARG A 533 22.29 -9.57 -41.16
C ARG A 533 23.54 -9.39 -40.32
N VAL A 534 23.39 -9.46 -39.00
CA VAL A 534 24.53 -9.48 -38.07
C VAL A 534 25.03 -10.91 -37.94
N ARG A 535 26.30 -11.15 -38.27
CA ARG A 535 26.95 -12.45 -38.13
C ARG A 535 27.59 -12.51 -36.74
N ILE A 536 26.91 -13.14 -35.79
CA ILE A 536 27.45 -13.34 -34.44
C ILE A 536 28.37 -14.57 -34.48
N ASN A 537 29.66 -14.36 -34.25
CA ASN A 537 30.63 -15.44 -34.10
C ASN A 537 30.86 -15.65 -32.60
N CYS A 538 30.23 -16.68 -32.03
CA CYS A 538 30.45 -17.05 -30.64
C CYS A 538 31.69 -17.94 -30.56
N ASN A 539 32.75 -17.50 -29.88
CA ASN A 539 33.87 -18.36 -29.53
C ASN A 539 33.55 -19.00 -28.16
N THR A 540 32.99 -20.21 -28.17
CA THR A 540 32.81 -21.01 -26.96
C THR A 540 34.10 -21.76 -26.70
N ALA A 541 35.06 -21.11 -26.04
CA ALA A 541 36.26 -21.74 -25.49
C ALA A 541 36.10 -21.90 -23.97
#